data_AF-A0A6J1GJA4-F1
#
_entry.id   AF-A0A6J1GJA4-F1
#
_cell.length_a   1.000
_cell.length_b   1.000
_cell.length_c   1.000
_cell.angle_alpha   90.00
_cell.angle_beta   90.00
_cell.angle_gamma   90.00
#
_symmetry.space_group_name_H-M   'P 1'
#
loop_
_entity.id
_entity.type
_entity.pdbx_description
1 polymer ?
#
loop_
_entity_poly.entity_id
_entity_poly.type
_entity_poly.pdbx_seq_one_letter_code
_entity_poly.pdbx_strand_id
1 'polypeptide(L)'
;MLKRRRRAVVLLRKLLTCAICSIALLALLSVHLHFFPSSKVPGFSDSHKLPAQREFKHQRLSTENSWTREIVPLHLSKAPVASRKLGSANLVLGLDKLWKPPSNRDFLPCVEPSSNYTSPGESRGYLLVHTNGGLNQMRAGICDMVAVARIINATLVIPELDKQSFWQDTSNFSDVFDEDHFISALSMDVKVVKKLPKELASSLKIVRHFRSWSGMDYYEEEIATLWEEFQVIRAAKSDSRLANNNLPSDIQRLRCRACYQALRFAPKIEALGKLLVDRMRSHGPYIALHLRYEKDMLAFSGCTHDLSPAEADELRMIRENTSYWKVKEIDPLEQRSKGFCPLTPKEVGIFLSALGYPSKTPIYIAAGEIYGGDSHMSNLQARYPLLMSKEKLASAEELEPFVNHASQMAALDYIVSVESDVFVPSYSGNMARAVEGHRRFLGHRKTISPDRKGLVRLFDKLDQGTMKEGKNLANRIFEMHRRRQGSARKRKGPISGTKGMDRFRSEEAFYVNPLPDCLCQREIPTGNMTIFR
;
A
#
# COMPACT_ATOMS: atom_id res chain seq x y z
N MET A 1 -8.76 -70.25 38.73
CA MET A 1 -9.30 -68.88 38.50
C MET A 1 -8.58 -68.04 37.43
N LEU A 2 -7.31 -68.31 37.07
CA LEU A 2 -6.55 -67.49 36.10
C LEU A 2 -7.02 -67.57 34.62
N LYS A 3 -7.48 -68.74 34.15
CA LYS A 3 -7.94 -68.92 32.74
C LYS A 3 -9.21 -68.14 32.38
N ARG A 4 -10.12 -67.94 33.34
CA ARG A 4 -11.39 -67.19 33.12
C ARG A 4 -11.14 -65.68 32.98
N ARG A 5 -10.23 -65.11 33.78
CA ARG A 5 -9.81 -63.69 33.67
C ARG A 5 -9.11 -63.40 32.35
N ARG A 6 -8.26 -64.30 31.85
CA ARG A 6 -7.57 -64.13 30.56
C ARG A 6 -8.54 -64.11 29.37
N ARG A 7 -9.57 -64.97 29.39
CA ARG A 7 -10.63 -64.97 28.36
C ARG A 7 -11.46 -63.69 28.38
N ALA A 8 -11.82 -63.17 29.56
CA ALA A 8 -12.56 -61.93 29.69
C ALA A 8 -11.79 -60.71 29.13
N VAL A 9 -10.48 -60.64 29.39
CA VAL A 9 -9.62 -59.54 28.87
C VAL A 9 -9.47 -59.61 27.35
N VAL A 10 -9.37 -60.81 26.78
CA VAL A 10 -9.31 -61.00 25.31
C VAL A 10 -10.65 -60.62 24.66
N LEU A 11 -11.77 -60.98 25.27
CA LEU A 11 -13.11 -60.57 24.82
C LEU A 11 -13.27 -59.05 24.88
N LEU A 12 -12.84 -58.42 25.97
CA LEU A 12 -12.92 -56.97 26.14
C LEU A 12 -12.05 -56.23 25.10
N ARG A 13 -10.84 -56.72 24.82
CA ARG A 13 -9.98 -56.15 23.76
C ARG A 13 -10.61 -56.30 22.38
N LYS A 14 -11.23 -57.44 22.07
CA LYS A 14 -11.93 -57.64 20.80
C LYS A 14 -13.13 -56.70 20.66
N LEU A 15 -13.91 -56.50 21.72
CA LEU A 15 -15.03 -55.57 21.74
C LEU A 15 -14.59 -54.12 21.54
N LEU A 16 -13.51 -53.69 22.21
CA LEU A 16 -12.93 -52.35 22.03
C LEU A 16 -12.41 -52.14 20.60
N THR A 17 -11.77 -53.16 20.03
CA THR A 17 -11.25 -53.07 18.65
C THR A 17 -12.40 -52.96 17.65
N CYS A 18 -13.47 -53.75 17.83
CA CYS A 18 -14.68 -53.63 17.00
C CYS A 18 -15.34 -52.25 17.15
N ALA A 19 -15.43 -51.70 18.37
CA ALA A 19 -16.00 -50.38 18.60
C ALA A 19 -15.21 -49.26 17.89
N ILE A 20 -13.87 -49.32 17.95
CA ILE A 20 -12.99 -48.36 17.26
C ILE A 20 -13.15 -48.49 15.74
N CYS A 21 -13.21 -49.70 15.20
CA CYS A 21 -13.44 -49.93 13.77
C CYS A 21 -14.82 -49.41 13.32
N SER A 22 -15.87 -49.59 14.12
CA SER A 22 -17.21 -49.08 13.82
C SER A 22 -17.27 -47.55 13.84
N ILE A 23 -16.56 -46.89 14.78
CA ILE A 23 -16.47 -45.43 14.83
C ILE A 23 -15.70 -44.90 13.61
N ALA A 24 -14.60 -45.55 13.22
CA ALA A 24 -13.84 -45.19 12.03
C ALA A 24 -14.67 -45.39 10.73
N LEU A 25 -15.47 -46.46 10.65
CA LEU A 25 -16.37 -46.69 9.52
C LEU A 25 -17.49 -45.64 9.45
N LEU A 26 -18.06 -45.26 10.60
CA LEU A 26 -19.07 -44.20 10.68
C LEU A 26 -18.50 -42.83 10.30
N ALA A 27 -17.24 -42.54 10.64
CA ALA A 27 -16.55 -41.32 10.23
C ALA A 27 -16.23 -41.31 8.73
N LEU A 28 -15.87 -42.45 8.14
CA LEU A 28 -15.67 -42.57 6.69
C LEU A 28 -16.99 -42.47 5.92
N LEU A 29 -18.07 -43.06 6.45
CA LEU A 29 -19.42 -42.95 5.89
C LEU A 29 -20.00 -41.53 6.03
N SER A 30 -19.70 -40.79 7.10
CA SER A 30 -20.14 -39.39 7.26
C SER A 30 -19.41 -38.43 6.32
N VAL A 31 -18.13 -38.70 6.01
CA VAL A 31 -17.38 -37.97 4.98
C VAL A 31 -17.91 -38.27 3.57
N HIS A 32 -18.38 -39.50 3.32
CA HIS A 32 -19.02 -39.84 2.04
C HIS A 32 -20.50 -39.43 1.92
N LEU A 33 -21.24 -39.30 3.01
CA LEU A 33 -22.62 -38.82 3.03
C LEU A 33 -22.75 -37.28 2.99
N HIS A 34 -21.65 -36.54 3.18
CA HIS A 34 -21.61 -35.07 3.02
C HIS A 34 -20.99 -34.58 1.70
N PHE A 35 -20.74 -35.48 0.74
CA PHE A 35 -20.64 -35.08 -0.66
C PHE A 35 -22.06 -34.89 -1.21
N PHE A 36 -22.55 -33.65 -1.17
CA PHE A 36 -23.84 -33.31 -1.76
C PHE A 36 -23.86 -33.62 -3.27
N PRO A 37 -24.90 -34.31 -3.75
CA PRO A 37 -25.29 -34.30 -5.14
C PRO A 37 -25.89 -32.93 -5.50
N SER A 38 -25.64 -32.51 -6.73
CA SER A 38 -26.36 -31.48 -7.47
C SER A 38 -27.87 -31.49 -7.18
N SER A 39 -28.37 -30.57 -6.36
CA SER A 39 -29.80 -30.38 -6.14
C SER A 39 -30.39 -29.48 -7.24
N LYS A 40 -31.04 -30.13 -8.21
CA LYS A 40 -32.13 -29.55 -8.99
C LYS A 40 -33.24 -29.13 -8.02
N VAL A 41 -33.72 -27.90 -8.15
CA VAL A 41 -34.92 -27.38 -7.46
C VAL A 41 -36.17 -27.86 -8.24
N PRO A 42 -37.22 -28.40 -7.58
CA PRO A 42 -38.50 -28.65 -8.22
C PRO A 42 -39.34 -27.37 -8.29
N GLY A 43 -39.98 -27.14 -9.44
CA GLY A 43 -40.75 -25.93 -9.72
C GLY A 43 -42.07 -25.84 -8.98
N PHE A 44 -42.48 -24.58 -8.73
CA PHE A 44 -43.87 -24.19 -8.58
C PHE A 44 -44.10 -22.82 -9.25
N SER A 45 -45.03 -22.84 -10.22
CA SER A 45 -45.95 -21.78 -10.67
C SER A 45 -45.42 -20.49 -11.31
N ASP A 46 -45.72 -20.37 -12.61
CA ASP A 46 -45.64 -19.19 -13.48
C ASP A 46 -46.28 -17.91 -12.92
N SER A 47 -45.63 -16.76 -13.17
CA SER A 47 -46.13 -15.68 -14.05
C SER A 47 -45.27 -14.42 -13.95
N HIS A 48 -44.43 -14.19 -14.97
CA HIS A 48 -44.26 -12.92 -15.72
C HIS A 48 -42.89 -12.90 -16.43
N LYS A 49 -42.97 -12.86 -17.77
CA LYS A 49 -41.87 -13.00 -18.73
C LYS A 49 -41.05 -11.71 -18.87
N LEU A 50 -39.71 -11.85 -18.91
CA LEU A 50 -38.78 -10.92 -19.55
C LEU A 50 -37.86 -11.72 -20.51
N PRO A 51 -37.51 -11.23 -21.71
CA PRO A 51 -36.87 -12.06 -22.73
C PRO A 51 -35.36 -12.20 -22.55
N ALA A 52 -34.87 -13.35 -22.99
CA ALA A 52 -33.52 -13.85 -22.93
C ALA A 52 -32.48 -12.99 -23.69
N GLN A 53 -31.29 -12.95 -23.10
CA GLN A 53 -30.04 -12.45 -23.66
C GLN A 53 -29.62 -13.37 -24.82
N ARG A 54 -29.72 -12.86 -26.05
CA ARG A 54 -29.06 -13.44 -27.23
C ARG A 54 -27.66 -12.84 -27.35
N GLU A 55 -26.71 -13.72 -27.66
CA GLU A 55 -25.38 -13.40 -28.16
C GLU A 55 -25.44 -12.29 -29.22
N PHE A 56 -24.63 -11.24 -29.06
CA PHE A 56 -24.25 -10.37 -30.15
C PHE A 56 -22.78 -9.99 -30.05
N LYS A 57 -21.97 -10.63 -30.90
CA LYS A 57 -20.84 -10.00 -31.58
C LYS A 57 -21.34 -8.67 -32.16
N HIS A 58 -20.67 -7.55 -31.84
CA HIS A 58 -20.76 -6.37 -32.70
C HIS A 58 -19.39 -5.99 -33.25
N GLN A 59 -19.30 -6.25 -34.56
CA GLN A 59 -18.45 -5.58 -35.52
C GLN A 59 -18.42 -4.06 -35.32
N ARG A 60 -17.21 -3.51 -35.44
CA ARG A 60 -16.98 -2.19 -36.04
C ARG A 60 -17.86 -2.03 -37.28
N LEU A 61 -18.76 -1.06 -37.26
CA LEU A 61 -19.19 -0.39 -38.48
C LEU A 61 -19.24 1.11 -38.23
N SER A 62 -18.42 1.79 -39.01
CA SER A 62 -18.43 3.20 -39.33
C SER A 62 -19.81 3.67 -39.75
N THR A 63 -20.23 4.80 -39.22
CA THR A 63 -21.12 5.73 -39.92
C THR A 63 -20.52 7.12 -39.80
N GLU A 64 -19.85 7.52 -40.89
CA GLU A 64 -19.70 8.90 -41.26
C GLU A 64 -21.10 9.53 -41.41
N ASN A 65 -21.26 10.75 -40.92
CA ASN A 65 -21.92 11.80 -41.69
C ASN A 65 -21.28 13.14 -41.33
N SER A 66 -20.40 13.54 -42.24
CA SER A 66 -19.85 14.88 -42.44
C SER A 66 -20.94 15.94 -42.45
N TRP A 67 -20.73 17.07 -41.76
CA TRP A 67 -20.89 18.40 -42.36
C TRP A 67 -19.85 19.39 -41.80
N THR A 68 -19.01 19.84 -42.72
CA THR A 68 -18.38 21.17 -42.85
C THR A 68 -17.36 21.68 -41.83
N ARG A 69 -16.10 21.64 -42.30
CA ARG A 69 -15.00 22.55 -41.96
C ARG A 69 -15.43 24.02 -42.12
N GLU A 70 -15.10 24.84 -41.12
CA GLU A 70 -14.60 26.19 -41.35
C GLU A 70 -13.30 26.36 -40.57
N ILE A 71 -12.29 26.87 -41.28
CA ILE A 71 -10.95 27.17 -40.79
C ILE A 71 -10.82 28.71 -40.79
N VAL A 72 -10.07 29.23 -39.81
CA VAL A 72 -9.35 30.54 -39.78
C VAL A 72 -10.13 31.71 -39.11
N PRO A 73 -9.50 32.69 -38.39
CA PRO A 73 -8.11 32.83 -37.89
C PRO A 73 -7.97 33.09 -36.37
N LEU A 74 -6.72 32.92 -35.87
CA LEU A 74 -6.20 33.61 -34.68
C LEU A 74 -6.45 35.11 -34.77
N HIS A 75 -7.24 35.66 -33.85
CA HIS A 75 -7.26 37.09 -33.58
C HIS A 75 -6.67 37.36 -32.19
N LEU A 76 -5.48 37.96 -32.17
CA LEU A 76 -4.96 38.69 -31.01
C LEU A 76 -6.00 39.75 -30.61
N SER A 77 -6.58 39.59 -29.42
CA SER A 77 -7.26 40.68 -28.72
C SER A 77 -6.47 41.06 -27.48
N LYS A 78 -6.07 42.33 -27.45
CA LYS A 78 -5.25 42.98 -26.42
C LYS A 78 -5.86 42.78 -25.02
N ALA A 79 -4.99 42.51 -24.06
CA ALA A 79 -5.32 42.41 -22.64
C ALA A 79 -5.98 43.70 -22.10
N PRO A 80 -6.99 43.61 -21.22
CA PRO A 80 -7.35 44.74 -20.37
C PRO A 80 -6.34 44.85 -19.23
N VAL A 81 -5.68 45.99 -19.16
CA VAL A 81 -4.82 46.40 -18.04
C VAL A 81 -5.70 46.49 -16.78
N ALA A 82 -5.60 45.50 -15.90
CA ALA A 82 -6.24 45.54 -14.59
C ALA A 82 -5.27 46.15 -13.57
N SER A 83 -5.74 47.21 -12.90
CA SER A 83 -5.01 47.98 -11.90
C SER A 83 -4.41 47.08 -10.80
N ARG A 84 -3.11 47.24 -10.53
CA ARG A 84 -2.43 46.69 -9.35
C ARG A 84 -3.12 47.18 -8.07
N LYS A 85 -3.96 46.33 -7.46
CA LYS A 85 -4.40 46.51 -6.06
C LYS A 85 -3.40 45.83 -5.13
N LEU A 86 -2.87 46.64 -4.22
CA LEU A 86 -1.87 46.38 -3.19
C LEU A 86 -2.21 45.24 -2.19
N GLY A 87 -3.33 44.52 -2.37
CA GLY A 87 -3.71 43.31 -1.61
C GLY A 87 -3.35 41.98 -2.30
N SER A 88 -2.98 42.00 -3.58
CA SER A 88 -2.64 40.78 -4.35
C SER A 88 -1.32 40.16 -3.91
N ALA A 89 -0.31 40.96 -3.59
CA ALA A 89 1.02 40.45 -3.21
C ALA A 89 0.99 39.62 -1.92
N ASN A 90 0.23 40.02 -0.90
CA ASN A 90 0.12 39.27 0.36
C ASN A 90 -0.66 37.95 0.21
N LEU A 91 -1.67 37.93 -0.67
CA LEU A 91 -2.41 36.70 -0.98
C LEU A 91 -1.52 35.73 -1.79
N VAL A 92 -0.82 36.23 -2.81
CA VAL A 92 0.14 35.47 -3.63
C VAL A 92 1.29 34.91 -2.78
N LEU A 93 1.89 35.72 -1.90
CA LEU A 93 2.91 35.28 -0.94
C LEU A 93 2.38 34.25 0.08
N GLY A 94 1.08 34.25 0.36
CA GLY A 94 0.41 33.25 1.20
C GLY A 94 0.17 31.92 0.47
N LEU A 95 -0.22 31.99 -0.81
CA LEU A 95 -0.42 30.83 -1.69
C LEU A 95 0.89 30.09 -1.98
N ASP A 96 2.00 30.81 -2.19
CA ASP A 96 3.30 30.18 -2.44
C ASP A 96 3.78 29.35 -1.23
N LYS A 97 3.42 29.75 0.00
CA LYS A 97 3.74 28.98 1.21
C LYS A 97 3.01 27.63 1.28
N LEU A 98 1.88 27.47 0.59
CA LEU A 98 1.14 26.21 0.55
C LEU A 98 1.94 25.11 -0.14
N TRP A 99 2.74 25.46 -1.14
CA TRP A 99 3.49 24.51 -1.97
C TRP A 99 4.91 24.26 -1.45
N LYS A 100 5.47 25.20 -0.67
CA LYS A 100 6.84 25.07 -0.14
C LYS A 100 7.02 23.81 0.72
N PRO A 101 8.08 23.01 0.49
CA PRO A 101 8.38 21.86 1.32
C PRO A 101 8.66 22.26 2.77
N PRO A 102 8.39 21.38 3.75
CA PRO A 102 8.78 21.61 5.13
C PRO A 102 10.31 21.66 5.26
N SER A 103 10.81 22.20 6.38
CA SER A 103 12.24 22.07 6.71
C SER A 103 12.65 20.60 6.78
N ASN A 104 13.65 20.24 5.99
CA ASN A 104 14.33 18.94 6.03
C ASN A 104 15.35 18.86 7.19
N ARG A 105 15.60 19.95 7.92
CA ARG A 105 16.59 20.06 9.02
C ARG A 105 17.97 19.51 8.64
N ASP A 106 18.39 19.77 7.40
CA ASP A 106 19.67 19.32 6.84
C ASP A 106 19.85 17.80 6.81
N PHE A 107 18.76 17.03 6.88
CA PHE A 107 18.78 15.59 6.63
C PHE A 107 18.83 15.29 5.13
N LEU A 108 19.76 14.43 4.75
CA LEU A 108 20.00 13.99 3.38
C LEU A 108 20.09 12.46 3.33
N PRO A 109 19.76 11.82 2.20
CA PRO A 109 20.04 10.40 1.97
C PRO A 109 21.47 10.01 2.35
N CYS A 110 21.62 8.99 3.18
CA CYS A 110 22.91 8.42 3.56
C CYS A 110 22.83 6.89 3.64
N VAL A 111 22.84 6.26 2.48
CA VAL A 111 22.67 4.80 2.37
C VAL A 111 23.97 4.09 2.05
N GLU A 112 25.09 4.81 2.03
CA GLU A 112 26.41 4.24 1.80
C GLU A 112 26.79 3.26 2.91
N PRO A 113 27.32 2.08 2.57
CA PRO A 113 27.80 1.14 3.57
C PRO A 113 28.90 1.73 4.46
N SER A 114 29.07 1.21 5.67
CA SER A 114 30.23 1.53 6.50
C SER A 114 31.54 1.04 5.88
N SER A 115 32.68 1.55 6.36
CA SER A 115 34.01 1.11 5.93
C SER A 115 34.27 -0.38 6.13
N ASN A 116 33.54 -1.02 7.06
CA ASN A 116 33.69 -2.44 7.38
C ASN A 116 32.75 -3.33 6.54
N TYR A 117 31.94 -2.74 5.67
CA TYR A 117 31.02 -3.49 4.83
C TYR A 117 31.76 -4.19 3.70
N THR A 118 31.72 -5.51 3.69
CA THR A 118 32.37 -6.34 2.68
C THR A 118 31.37 -6.85 1.65
N SER A 119 31.85 -7.08 0.42
CA SER A 119 31.09 -7.78 -0.61
C SER A 119 30.61 -9.15 -0.12
N PRO A 120 29.48 -9.67 -0.65
CA PRO A 120 28.99 -10.99 -0.29
C PRO A 120 30.04 -12.07 -0.58
N GLY A 121 30.30 -12.92 0.42
CA GLY A 121 31.20 -14.06 0.28
C GLY A 121 30.53 -15.24 -0.44
N GLU A 122 31.07 -16.44 -0.23
CA GLU A 122 30.44 -17.67 -0.74
C GLU A 122 29.09 -17.91 -0.05
N SER A 123 28.08 -18.19 -0.87
CA SER A 123 26.69 -18.37 -0.43
C SER A 123 26.50 -19.72 0.27
N ARG A 124 25.78 -19.74 1.40
CA ARG A 124 25.43 -20.97 2.13
C ARG A 124 24.26 -21.75 1.51
N GLY A 125 23.42 -21.07 0.74
CA GLY A 125 22.27 -21.70 0.06
C GLY A 125 21.42 -20.70 -0.71
N TYR A 126 20.25 -21.13 -1.20
CA TYR A 126 19.34 -20.30 -1.99
C TYR A 126 18.09 -19.94 -1.20
N LEU A 127 17.76 -18.66 -1.17
CA LEU A 127 16.52 -18.16 -0.59
C LEU A 127 15.50 -17.90 -1.69
N LEU A 128 14.44 -18.72 -1.71
CA LEU A 128 13.22 -18.47 -2.48
C LEU A 128 12.27 -17.63 -1.64
N VAL A 129 11.63 -16.64 -2.26
CA VAL A 129 10.69 -15.74 -1.56
C VAL A 129 9.37 -15.74 -2.32
N HIS A 130 8.29 -16.09 -1.62
CA HIS A 130 6.94 -15.80 -2.08
C HIS A 130 6.45 -14.54 -1.35
N THR A 131 6.17 -13.49 -2.13
CA THR A 131 5.65 -12.25 -1.57
C THR A 131 4.15 -12.34 -1.32
N ASN A 132 3.60 -11.38 -0.57
CA ASN A 132 2.16 -11.38 -0.28
C ASN A 132 1.62 -9.98 -0.01
N GLY A 133 0.35 -9.78 -0.34
CA GLY A 133 -0.38 -8.51 -0.20
C GLY A 133 -0.30 -7.64 -1.45
N GLY A 134 -0.80 -6.39 -1.36
CA GLY A 134 -0.76 -5.46 -2.48
C GLY A 134 0.66 -4.95 -2.79
N LEU A 135 0.84 -4.25 -3.91
CA LEU A 135 2.13 -3.74 -4.41
C LEU A 135 3.04 -3.18 -3.30
N ASN A 136 2.53 -2.27 -2.48
CA ASN A 136 3.33 -1.57 -1.47
C ASN A 136 3.75 -2.48 -0.29
N GLN A 137 2.99 -3.55 0.00
CA GLN A 137 3.41 -4.58 0.95
C GLN A 137 4.49 -5.47 0.35
N MET A 138 4.32 -5.89 -0.91
CA MET A 138 5.33 -6.67 -1.64
C MET A 138 6.65 -5.89 -1.71
N ARG A 139 6.62 -4.60 -2.03
CA ARG A 139 7.82 -3.74 -2.04
C ARG A 139 8.57 -3.78 -0.72
N ALA A 140 7.89 -3.55 0.40
CA ALA A 140 8.50 -3.60 1.73
C ALA A 140 9.05 -4.99 2.06
N GLY A 141 8.28 -6.05 1.75
CA GLY A 141 8.68 -7.43 1.98
C GLY A 141 9.91 -7.85 1.16
N ILE A 142 9.98 -7.47 -0.12
CA ILE A 142 11.14 -7.73 -0.98
C ILE A 142 12.40 -7.08 -0.39
N CYS A 143 12.30 -5.83 0.06
CA CYS A 143 13.42 -5.10 0.67
C CYS A 143 13.88 -5.74 1.99
N ASP A 144 12.95 -6.24 2.80
CA ASP A 144 13.27 -7.02 4.00
C ASP A 144 13.96 -8.34 3.63
N MET A 145 13.53 -9.02 2.56
CA MET A 145 14.13 -10.28 2.15
C MET A 145 15.53 -10.12 1.53
N VAL A 146 15.85 -8.97 0.92
CA VAL A 146 17.23 -8.63 0.55
C VAL A 146 18.10 -8.57 1.80
N ALA A 147 17.64 -7.88 2.85
CA ALA A 147 18.37 -7.83 4.11
C ALA A 147 18.48 -9.20 4.78
N VAL A 148 17.41 -10.01 4.80
CA VAL A 148 17.45 -11.37 5.34
C VAL A 148 18.43 -12.26 4.56
N ALA A 149 18.45 -12.18 3.23
CA ALA A 149 19.43 -12.91 2.41
C ALA A 149 20.87 -12.55 2.80
N ARG A 150 21.15 -11.27 3.11
CA ARG A 150 22.44 -10.85 3.63
C ARG A 150 22.74 -11.45 5.01
N ILE A 151 21.78 -11.41 5.92
CA ILE A 151 21.93 -11.90 7.31
C ILE A 151 22.28 -13.39 7.33
N ILE A 152 21.61 -14.20 6.52
CA ILE A 152 21.81 -15.66 6.50
C ILE A 152 22.81 -16.13 5.43
N ASN A 153 23.54 -15.18 4.82
CA ASN A 153 24.52 -15.40 3.74
C ASN A 153 23.97 -16.29 2.61
N ALA A 154 22.83 -15.92 2.04
CA ALA A 154 22.16 -16.64 0.96
C ALA A 154 22.23 -15.92 -0.39
N THR A 155 22.19 -16.71 -1.45
CA THR A 155 21.86 -16.22 -2.78
C THR A 155 20.34 -16.02 -2.86
N LEU A 156 19.90 -14.79 -3.10
CA LEU A 156 18.50 -14.48 -3.30
C LEU A 156 18.08 -14.87 -4.72
N VAL A 157 17.05 -15.68 -4.85
CA VAL A 157 16.38 -15.87 -6.13
C VAL A 157 15.33 -14.78 -6.29
N ILE A 158 15.16 -14.24 -7.49
CA ILE A 158 14.15 -13.21 -7.78
C ILE A 158 12.80 -13.59 -7.15
N PRO A 159 12.21 -12.74 -6.28
CA PRO A 159 10.99 -13.06 -5.57
C PRO A 159 9.80 -13.34 -6.49
N GLU A 160 9.00 -14.34 -6.11
CA GLU A 160 7.72 -14.63 -6.74
C GLU A 160 6.67 -13.63 -6.22
N LEU A 161 6.06 -12.88 -7.14
CA LEU A 161 4.99 -11.92 -6.79
C LEU A 161 3.70 -12.64 -6.41
N ASP A 162 2.92 -12.01 -5.52
CA ASP A 162 1.63 -12.55 -5.08
C ASP A 162 0.60 -12.53 -6.21
N LYS A 163 0.15 -13.72 -6.60
CA LYS A 163 -0.92 -13.92 -7.60
C LYS A 163 -2.22 -14.46 -7.02
N GLN A 164 -2.25 -14.71 -5.71
CA GLN A 164 -3.33 -15.43 -5.02
C GLN A 164 -4.17 -14.54 -4.11
N SER A 165 -3.67 -13.35 -3.77
CA SER A 165 -4.41 -12.35 -2.99
C SER A 165 -5.61 -11.75 -3.73
N PHE A 166 -6.38 -10.94 -3.00
CA PHE A 166 -7.57 -10.20 -3.46
C PHE A 166 -7.39 -9.49 -4.82
N TRP A 167 -6.17 -9.05 -5.15
CA TRP A 167 -5.88 -8.29 -6.37
C TRP A 167 -5.80 -9.14 -7.64
N GLN A 168 -5.71 -10.47 -7.53
CA GLN A 168 -5.68 -11.45 -8.64
C GLN A 168 -4.73 -11.09 -9.81
N ASP A 169 -3.62 -10.41 -9.48
CA ASP A 169 -2.66 -9.95 -10.48
C ASP A 169 -1.78 -11.11 -10.96
N THR A 170 -1.61 -11.26 -12.27
CA THR A 170 -0.82 -12.34 -12.85
C THR A 170 0.62 -11.96 -13.17
N SER A 171 1.00 -10.69 -12.93
CA SER A 171 2.32 -10.12 -13.21
C SER A 171 3.45 -10.91 -12.54
N ASN A 172 4.56 -11.07 -13.26
CA ASN A 172 5.83 -11.54 -12.72
C ASN A 172 6.65 -10.37 -12.18
N PHE A 173 7.78 -10.68 -11.54
CA PHE A 173 8.69 -9.65 -11.01
C PHE A 173 9.11 -8.65 -12.08
N SER A 174 9.54 -9.13 -13.26
CA SER A 174 9.98 -8.30 -14.39
C SER A 174 8.88 -7.44 -15.01
N ASP A 175 7.61 -7.79 -14.80
CA ASP A 175 6.47 -7.04 -15.33
C ASP A 175 6.20 -5.78 -14.48
N VAL A 176 6.61 -5.80 -13.20
CA VAL A 176 6.38 -4.72 -12.23
C VAL A 176 7.67 -3.95 -11.90
N PHE A 177 8.80 -4.65 -11.82
CA PHE A 177 10.09 -4.11 -11.41
C PHE A 177 11.16 -4.34 -12.47
N ASP A 178 12.15 -3.45 -12.51
CA ASP A 178 13.32 -3.62 -13.37
C ASP A 178 14.24 -4.71 -12.80
N GLU A 179 14.09 -5.94 -13.31
CA GLU A 179 14.81 -7.14 -12.84
C GLU A 179 16.33 -7.00 -13.00
N ASP A 180 16.80 -6.50 -14.14
CA ASP A 180 18.23 -6.40 -14.43
C ASP A 180 18.89 -5.29 -13.59
N HIS A 181 18.21 -4.16 -13.43
CA HIS A 181 18.65 -3.11 -12.50
C HIS A 181 18.66 -3.61 -11.05
N PHE A 182 17.64 -4.36 -10.63
CA PHE A 182 17.59 -4.92 -9.27
C PHE A 182 18.78 -5.84 -8.95
N ILE A 183 19.15 -6.72 -9.89
CA ILE A 183 20.30 -7.63 -9.75
C ILE A 183 21.61 -6.83 -9.72
N SER A 184 21.81 -5.92 -10.68
CA SER A 184 23.05 -5.17 -10.80
C SER A 184 23.28 -4.20 -9.63
N ALA A 185 22.23 -3.51 -9.19
CA ALA A 185 22.28 -2.56 -8.07
C ALA A 185 22.60 -3.23 -6.72
N LEU A 186 22.28 -4.51 -6.54
CA LEU A 186 22.54 -5.27 -5.31
C LEU A 186 23.81 -6.12 -5.38
N SER A 187 24.53 -6.13 -6.50
CA SER A 187 25.66 -7.04 -6.74
C SER A 187 26.77 -6.98 -5.68
N MET A 188 26.99 -5.82 -5.06
CA MET A 188 27.97 -5.62 -3.98
C MET A 188 27.42 -5.91 -2.58
N ASP A 189 26.12 -6.17 -2.46
CA ASP A 189 25.42 -6.37 -1.19
C ASP A 189 25.02 -7.84 -1.00
N VAL A 190 24.32 -8.41 -1.98
CA VAL A 190 23.73 -9.75 -1.98
C VAL A 190 23.80 -10.34 -3.38
N LYS A 191 24.19 -11.62 -3.50
CA LYS A 191 24.11 -12.32 -4.77
C LYS A 191 22.65 -12.58 -5.14
N VAL A 192 22.20 -12.05 -6.27
CA VAL A 192 20.83 -12.25 -6.79
C VAL A 192 20.87 -13.04 -8.10
N VAL A 193 20.00 -14.03 -8.25
CA VAL A 193 19.85 -14.83 -9.47
C VAL A 193 18.41 -14.86 -9.96
N LYS A 194 18.22 -14.85 -11.28
CA LYS A 194 16.88 -14.84 -11.91
C LYS A 194 16.04 -16.07 -11.57
N LYS A 195 16.67 -17.24 -11.55
CA LYS A 195 16.03 -18.54 -11.32
C LYS A 195 16.92 -19.42 -10.49
N LEU A 196 16.31 -20.34 -9.75
CA LEU A 196 17.03 -21.40 -9.07
C LEU A 196 17.81 -22.23 -10.12
N PRO A 197 19.10 -22.55 -9.87
CA PRO A 197 19.88 -23.43 -10.75
C PRO A 197 19.15 -24.77 -10.99
N LYS A 198 19.25 -25.29 -12.22
CA LYS A 198 18.49 -26.49 -12.63
C LYS A 198 18.90 -27.72 -11.83
N GLU A 199 20.15 -27.77 -11.41
CA GLU A 199 20.76 -28.81 -10.59
C GLU A 199 20.10 -28.90 -9.22
N LEU A 200 19.54 -27.79 -8.73
CA LEU A 200 18.85 -27.70 -7.44
C LEU A 200 17.33 -27.87 -7.56
N ALA A 201 16.82 -28.20 -8.76
CA ALA A 201 15.39 -28.43 -8.95
C ALA A 201 14.88 -29.61 -8.12
N SER A 202 15.71 -30.65 -7.93
CA SER A 202 15.41 -31.85 -7.13
C SER A 202 16.04 -31.85 -5.73
N SER A 203 16.81 -30.83 -5.35
CA SER A 203 17.41 -30.73 -4.01
C SER A 203 16.37 -30.67 -2.89
N LEU A 204 16.79 -31.03 -1.67
CA LEU A 204 15.98 -30.87 -0.46
C LEU A 204 15.62 -29.39 -0.27
N LYS A 205 14.32 -29.11 -0.21
CA LYS A 205 13.79 -27.75 -0.01
C LYS A 205 12.92 -27.74 1.23
N ILE A 206 12.98 -26.63 1.96
CA ILE A 206 12.11 -26.43 3.11
C ILE A 206 11.30 -25.14 2.98
N VAL A 207 10.01 -25.22 3.26
CA VAL A 207 9.12 -24.06 3.33
C VAL A 207 9.06 -23.60 4.78
N ARG A 208 9.28 -22.30 5.01
CA ARG A 208 9.25 -21.67 6.33
C ARG A 208 8.35 -20.45 6.34
N HIS A 209 7.53 -20.37 7.39
CA HIS A 209 6.82 -19.15 7.75
C HIS A 209 7.68 -18.38 8.75
N PHE A 210 8.48 -17.41 8.25
CA PHE A 210 9.32 -16.60 9.13
C PHE A 210 8.48 -15.85 10.17
N ARG A 211 8.98 -15.79 11.41
CA ARG A 211 8.33 -15.08 12.50
C ARG A 211 8.24 -13.59 12.18
N SER A 212 7.10 -12.95 12.48
CA SER A 212 6.90 -11.54 12.18
C SER A 212 7.70 -10.64 13.11
N TRP A 213 8.23 -9.54 12.57
CA TRP A 213 9.06 -8.54 13.27
C TRP A 213 10.28 -9.12 14.00
N SER A 214 10.92 -10.11 13.40
CA SER A 214 12.05 -10.81 14.03
C SER A 214 13.35 -10.00 13.95
N GLY A 215 14.19 -10.15 14.99
CA GLY A 215 15.55 -9.61 15.04
C GLY A 215 16.56 -10.47 14.30
N MET A 216 17.84 -10.08 14.40
CA MET A 216 18.97 -10.81 13.81
C MET A 216 19.11 -12.24 14.36
N ASP A 217 18.97 -12.36 15.69
CA ASP A 217 19.04 -13.61 16.47
C ASP A 217 18.20 -14.73 15.85
N TYR A 218 16.94 -14.44 15.54
CA TYR A 218 16.05 -15.42 14.89
C TYR A 218 16.61 -15.93 13.55
N TYR A 219 17.17 -15.05 12.73
CA TYR A 219 17.66 -15.43 11.42
C TYR A 219 19.00 -16.17 11.51
N GLU A 220 19.90 -15.74 12.39
CA GLU A 220 21.23 -16.33 12.57
C GLU A 220 21.16 -17.66 13.31
N GLU A 221 20.33 -17.79 14.34
CA GLU A 221 20.28 -18.97 15.20
C GLU A 221 19.23 -20.00 14.77
N GLU A 222 18.11 -19.59 14.16
CA GLU A 222 17.06 -20.54 13.74
C GLU A 222 16.99 -20.75 12.23
N ILE A 223 17.13 -19.70 11.42
CA ILE A 223 16.99 -19.85 9.96
C ILE A 223 18.29 -20.30 9.31
N ALA A 224 19.44 -19.76 9.71
CA ALA A 224 20.72 -20.11 9.11
C ALA A 224 21.22 -21.52 9.49
N THR A 225 20.72 -22.12 10.57
CA THR A 225 21.01 -23.52 10.93
C THR A 225 20.36 -24.50 9.95
N LEU A 226 19.28 -24.11 9.25
CA LEU A 226 18.65 -24.94 8.22
C LEU A 226 19.57 -25.21 7.03
N TRP A 227 20.64 -24.43 6.83
CA TRP A 227 21.64 -24.70 5.80
C TRP A 227 22.43 -26.00 6.03
N GLU A 228 22.38 -26.59 7.22
CA GLU A 228 22.99 -27.89 7.53
C GLU A 228 22.28 -29.05 6.84
N GLU A 229 20.97 -28.92 6.57
CA GLU A 229 20.14 -29.97 5.98
C GLU A 229 19.57 -29.60 4.60
N PHE A 230 19.37 -28.31 4.33
CA PHE A 230 18.67 -27.84 3.14
C PHE A 230 19.54 -26.89 2.32
N GLN A 231 19.59 -27.10 1.01
CA GLN A 231 20.25 -26.16 0.08
C GLN A 231 19.32 -25.01 -0.34
N VAL A 232 18.01 -25.17 -0.14
CA VAL A 232 16.99 -24.21 -0.56
C VAL A 232 15.99 -23.98 0.56
N ILE A 233 15.89 -22.74 1.03
CA ILE A 233 14.87 -22.29 1.97
C ILE A 233 13.86 -21.44 1.19
N ARG A 234 12.57 -21.75 1.33
CA ARG A 234 11.48 -20.94 0.77
C ARG A 234 10.76 -20.19 1.89
N ALA A 235 10.90 -18.87 1.91
CA ALA A 235 10.06 -18.00 2.71
C ALA A 235 8.64 -17.98 2.12
N ALA A 236 7.67 -18.51 2.87
CA ALA A 236 6.29 -18.64 2.41
C ALA A 236 5.55 -17.29 2.29
N LYS A 237 6.04 -16.27 3.02
CA LYS A 237 5.53 -14.89 3.05
C LYS A 237 6.69 -13.94 3.31
N SER A 238 6.55 -12.70 2.85
CA SER A 238 7.57 -11.64 3.01
C SER A 238 7.13 -10.48 3.89
N ASP A 239 5.83 -10.33 4.13
CA ASP A 239 5.30 -9.17 4.83
C ASP A 239 5.68 -9.14 6.32
N SER A 240 6.23 -8.00 6.78
CA SER A 240 6.52 -7.73 8.20
C SER A 240 7.35 -8.83 8.89
N ARG A 241 8.34 -9.40 8.22
CA ARG A 241 9.17 -10.51 8.77
C ARG A 241 10.40 -10.01 9.51
N LEU A 242 10.89 -8.81 9.19
CA LEU A 242 12.06 -8.22 9.80
C LEU A 242 11.68 -7.06 10.74
N ALA A 243 12.37 -6.93 11.86
CA ALA A 243 12.13 -5.86 12.83
C ALA A 243 12.30 -4.47 12.20
N ASN A 244 11.56 -3.47 12.70
CA ASN A 244 11.65 -2.11 12.21
C ASN A 244 12.94 -1.41 12.70
N ASN A 245 13.34 -1.70 13.94
CA ASN A 245 14.43 -1.04 14.64
C ASN A 245 15.39 -2.08 15.25
N ASN A 246 16.50 -1.60 15.82
CA ASN A 246 17.49 -2.41 16.54
C ASN A 246 18.18 -3.48 15.67
N LEU A 247 18.28 -3.24 14.36
CA LEU A 247 19.15 -4.00 13.46
C LEU A 247 20.46 -3.24 13.26
N PRO A 248 21.56 -3.92 12.90
CA PRO A 248 22.82 -3.25 12.58
C PRO A 248 22.66 -2.17 11.51
N SER A 249 23.43 -1.09 11.61
CA SER A 249 23.31 0.07 10.72
C SER A 249 23.43 -0.30 9.24
N ASP A 250 24.38 -1.16 8.88
CA ASP A 250 24.57 -1.58 7.50
C ASP A 250 23.45 -2.48 6.96
N ILE A 251 22.78 -3.26 7.82
CA ILE A 251 21.57 -4.01 7.45
C ILE A 251 20.42 -3.04 7.16
N GLN A 252 20.25 -2.01 8.00
CA GLN A 252 19.23 -1.00 7.77
C GLN A 252 19.51 -0.18 6.50
N ARG A 253 20.78 0.22 6.28
CA ARG A 253 21.19 0.92 5.05
C ARG A 253 21.00 0.05 3.80
N LEU A 254 21.24 -1.25 3.88
CA LEU A 254 20.91 -2.19 2.81
C LEU A 254 19.40 -2.19 2.50
N ARG A 255 18.53 -2.18 3.51
CA ARG A 255 17.08 -2.03 3.28
C ARG A 255 16.74 -0.71 2.58
N CYS A 256 17.46 0.38 2.89
CA CYS A 256 17.30 1.66 2.21
C CYS A 256 17.70 1.58 0.73
N ARG A 257 18.88 1.02 0.42
CA ARG A 257 19.36 0.83 -0.95
C ARG A 257 18.41 -0.07 -1.73
N ALA A 258 18.00 -1.19 -1.15
CA ALA A 258 17.00 -2.08 -1.73
C ALA A 258 15.71 -1.34 -2.09
N CYS A 259 15.17 -0.55 -1.16
CA CYS A 259 13.86 0.10 -1.32
C CYS A 259 13.85 1.30 -2.26
N TYR A 260 14.86 2.17 -2.14
CA TYR A 260 14.85 3.47 -2.81
C TYR A 260 15.79 3.55 -4.02
N GLN A 261 16.71 2.58 -4.20
CA GLN A 261 17.67 2.57 -5.31
C GLN A 261 17.53 1.35 -6.21
N ALA A 262 17.45 0.13 -5.65
CA ALA A 262 17.45 -1.12 -6.43
C ALA A 262 16.06 -1.54 -6.92
N LEU A 263 15.02 -1.45 -6.08
CA LEU A 263 13.65 -1.87 -6.43
C LEU A 263 12.89 -0.79 -7.20
N ARG A 264 13.37 -0.48 -8.41
CA ARG A 264 12.72 0.45 -9.36
C ARG A 264 11.60 -0.25 -10.11
N PHE A 265 10.59 0.51 -10.55
CA PHE A 265 9.56 -0.07 -11.39
C PHE A 265 10.10 -0.41 -12.78
N ALA A 266 9.43 -1.32 -13.48
CA ALA A 266 9.80 -1.70 -14.83
C ALA A 266 9.82 -0.47 -15.76
N PRO A 267 10.73 -0.39 -16.76
CA PRO A 267 10.91 0.81 -17.59
C PRO A 267 9.63 1.34 -18.24
N LYS A 268 8.69 0.46 -18.64
CA LYS A 268 7.41 0.86 -19.23
C LYS A 268 6.51 1.61 -18.22
N ILE A 269 6.50 1.17 -16.97
CA ILE A 269 5.75 1.81 -15.88
C ILE A 269 6.37 3.16 -15.55
N GLU A 270 7.70 3.24 -15.44
CA GLU A 270 8.42 4.50 -15.19
C GLU A 270 8.16 5.52 -16.32
N ALA A 271 8.18 5.08 -17.58
CA ALA A 271 7.94 5.93 -18.73
C ALA A 271 6.52 6.52 -18.73
N LEU A 272 5.49 5.70 -18.55
CA LEU A 272 4.11 6.18 -18.47
C LEU A 272 3.90 7.02 -17.20
N GLY A 273 4.41 6.58 -16.04
CA GLY A 273 4.31 7.33 -14.78
C GLY A 273 4.90 8.74 -14.89
N LYS A 274 6.07 8.88 -15.52
CA LYS A 274 6.68 10.18 -15.81
C LYS A 274 5.81 11.02 -16.76
N LEU A 275 5.25 10.43 -17.81
CA LEU A 275 4.35 11.12 -18.72
C LEU A 275 3.10 11.66 -18.01
N LEU A 276 2.51 10.87 -17.09
CA LEU A 276 1.37 11.30 -16.27
C LEU A 276 1.75 12.45 -15.33
N VAL A 277 2.95 12.41 -14.74
CA VAL A 277 3.49 13.51 -13.93
C VAL A 277 3.64 14.79 -14.76
N ASP A 278 4.21 14.70 -15.96
CA ASP A 278 4.41 15.85 -16.84
C ASP A 278 3.06 16.46 -17.27
N ARG A 279 2.07 15.62 -17.59
CA ARG A 279 0.69 16.05 -17.88
C ARG A 279 0.05 16.73 -16.67
N MET A 280 0.19 16.19 -15.47
CA MET A 280 -0.29 16.85 -14.25
C MET A 280 0.38 18.21 -14.04
N ARG A 281 1.70 18.30 -14.19
CA ARG A 281 2.46 19.55 -14.03
C ARG A 281 2.10 20.60 -15.07
N SER A 282 1.56 20.21 -16.24
CA SER A 282 1.04 21.16 -17.23
C SER A 282 -0.16 21.98 -16.71
N HIS A 283 -0.87 21.48 -15.68
CA HIS A 283 -1.93 22.21 -14.98
C HIS A 283 -1.43 23.08 -13.82
N GLY A 284 -0.13 23.06 -13.53
CA GLY A 284 0.51 23.75 -12.40
C GLY A 284 0.93 22.81 -11.26
N PRO A 285 1.38 23.35 -10.11
CA PRO A 285 1.68 22.53 -8.95
C PRO A 285 0.42 21.81 -8.47
N TYR A 286 0.54 20.54 -8.10
CA TYR A 286 -0.62 19.69 -7.86
C TYR A 286 -0.56 18.93 -6.53
N ILE A 287 -1.74 18.56 -6.05
CA ILE A 287 -1.91 17.66 -4.91
C ILE A 287 -2.14 16.25 -5.45
N ALA A 288 -1.34 15.29 -5.01
CA ALA A 288 -1.72 13.89 -5.11
C ALA A 288 -2.52 13.50 -3.86
N LEU A 289 -3.81 13.23 -4.07
CA LEU A 289 -4.74 12.79 -3.04
C LEU A 289 -4.87 11.27 -3.11
N HIS A 290 -4.32 10.57 -2.13
CA HIS A 290 -4.57 9.13 -1.97
C HIS A 290 -5.92 8.94 -1.27
N LEU A 291 -6.97 8.82 -2.07
CA LEU A 291 -8.36 8.74 -1.63
C LEU A 291 -8.76 7.28 -1.41
N ARG A 292 -8.48 6.74 -0.22
CA ARG A 292 -8.83 5.36 0.15
C ARG A 292 -10.32 5.24 0.55
N TYR A 293 -11.21 5.62 -0.36
CA TYR A 293 -12.66 5.51 -0.23
C TYR A 293 -13.21 4.38 -1.11
N GLU A 294 -12.49 3.25 -1.11
CA GLU A 294 -12.85 2.05 -1.88
C GLU A 294 -13.69 1.10 -1.02
N LYS A 295 -14.53 0.31 -1.71
CA LYS A 295 -15.50 -0.61 -1.10
C LYS A 295 -14.87 -1.57 -0.10
N ASP A 296 -13.71 -2.14 -0.44
CA ASP A 296 -12.98 -3.09 0.40
C ASP A 296 -12.52 -2.44 1.71
N MET A 297 -12.02 -1.20 1.64
CA MET A 297 -11.58 -0.45 2.82
C MET A 297 -12.76 -0.10 3.71
N LEU A 298 -13.85 0.43 3.16
CA LEU A 298 -15.02 0.83 3.93
C LEU A 298 -15.69 -0.38 4.60
N ALA A 299 -15.81 -1.49 3.89
CA ALA A 299 -16.29 -2.76 4.44
C ALA A 299 -15.39 -3.26 5.58
N PHE A 300 -14.06 -3.29 5.36
CA PHE A 300 -13.08 -3.73 6.36
C PHE A 300 -13.09 -2.87 7.63
N SER A 301 -13.13 -1.54 7.49
CA SER A 301 -13.15 -0.63 8.64
C SER A 301 -14.52 -0.48 9.27
N GLY A 302 -15.58 -1.01 8.65
CA GLY A 302 -16.96 -0.87 9.11
C GLY A 302 -17.44 0.58 9.12
N CYS A 303 -16.92 1.43 8.22
CA CYS A 303 -17.22 2.86 8.22
C CYS A 303 -18.37 3.16 7.27
N THR A 304 -19.46 3.72 7.81
CA THR A 304 -20.72 3.93 7.08
C THR A 304 -21.24 5.37 7.13
N HIS A 305 -20.40 6.31 7.53
CA HIS A 305 -20.77 7.74 7.57
C HIS A 305 -21.00 8.27 6.15
N ASP A 306 -22.03 9.11 5.99
CA ASP A 306 -22.51 9.63 4.70
C ASP A 306 -22.97 8.54 3.70
N LEU A 307 -23.17 7.30 4.15
CA LEU A 307 -23.73 6.22 3.33
C LEU A 307 -25.23 6.04 3.58
N SER A 308 -25.96 5.65 2.55
CA SER A 308 -27.34 5.20 2.67
C SER A 308 -27.43 3.87 3.44
N PRO A 309 -28.62 3.52 3.99
CA PRO A 309 -28.81 2.23 4.65
C PRO A 309 -28.49 1.02 3.74
N ALA A 310 -28.79 1.12 2.44
CA ALA A 310 -28.52 0.07 1.47
C ALA A 310 -27.01 -0.11 1.23
N GLU A 311 -26.27 0.99 1.08
CA GLU A 311 -24.81 0.95 0.97
C GLU A 311 -24.16 0.39 2.24
N ALA A 312 -24.63 0.81 3.42
CA ALA A 312 -24.14 0.31 4.69
C ALA A 312 -24.38 -1.21 4.86
N ASP A 313 -25.53 -1.72 4.42
CA ASP A 313 -25.84 -3.15 4.41
C ASP A 313 -24.95 -3.93 3.43
N GLU A 314 -24.75 -3.39 2.22
CA GLU A 314 -23.85 -3.99 1.24
C GLU A 314 -22.42 -4.17 1.80
N LEU A 315 -21.87 -3.12 2.41
CA LEU A 315 -20.54 -3.18 3.04
C LEU A 315 -20.50 -4.16 4.21
N ARG A 316 -21.60 -4.30 4.97
CA ARG A 316 -21.73 -5.30 6.04
C ARG A 316 -21.70 -6.72 5.46
N MET A 317 -22.47 -7.00 4.41
CA MET A 317 -22.50 -8.32 3.75
C MET A 317 -21.12 -8.70 3.21
N ILE A 318 -20.39 -7.76 2.59
CA ILE A 318 -19.00 -8.01 2.14
C ILE A 318 -18.11 -8.40 3.32
N ARG A 319 -18.20 -7.65 4.43
CA ARG A 319 -17.41 -7.93 5.62
C ARG A 319 -17.73 -9.31 6.20
N GLU A 320 -19.01 -9.68 6.28
CA GLU A 320 -19.46 -10.98 6.79
C GLU A 320 -18.97 -12.13 5.90
N ASN A 321 -19.15 -12.02 4.58
CA ASN A 321 -18.78 -13.05 3.60
C ASN A 321 -17.27 -13.21 3.39
N THR A 322 -16.45 -12.25 3.82
CA THR A 322 -14.99 -12.32 3.67
C THR A 322 -14.35 -13.18 4.76
N SER A 323 -14.27 -14.50 4.56
CA SER A 323 -13.89 -15.51 5.57
C SER A 323 -12.60 -15.22 6.36
N TYR A 324 -11.60 -14.61 5.74
CA TYR A 324 -10.29 -14.34 6.36
C TYR A 324 -10.23 -13.05 7.20
N TRP A 325 -11.27 -12.21 7.21
CA TRP A 325 -11.38 -11.08 8.12
C TRP A 325 -11.92 -11.53 9.48
N LYS A 326 -11.10 -11.36 10.53
CA LYS A 326 -11.43 -11.88 11.88
C LYS A 326 -12.52 -11.10 12.60
N VAL A 327 -12.57 -9.77 12.39
CA VAL A 327 -13.53 -8.88 13.07
C VAL A 327 -14.68 -8.60 12.12
N LYS A 328 -15.89 -8.97 12.53
CA LYS A 328 -17.12 -8.84 11.74
C LYS A 328 -18.07 -7.80 12.31
N GLU A 329 -18.23 -7.80 13.62
CA GLU A 329 -19.03 -6.81 14.34
C GLU A 329 -18.15 -5.58 14.63
N ILE A 330 -18.54 -4.44 14.07
CA ILE A 330 -17.79 -3.19 14.17
C ILE A 330 -18.81 -2.07 14.40
N ASP A 331 -18.58 -1.25 15.43
CA ASP A 331 -19.33 -0.02 15.65
C ASP A 331 -18.79 1.09 14.72
N PRO A 332 -19.56 1.54 13.70
CA PRO A 332 -19.12 2.58 12.77
C PRO A 332 -18.85 3.92 13.46
N LEU A 333 -19.62 4.28 14.48
CA LEU A 333 -19.51 5.55 15.19
C LEU A 333 -18.26 5.56 16.06
N GLU A 334 -17.95 4.43 16.70
CA GLU A 334 -16.72 4.27 17.49
C GLU A 334 -15.48 4.36 16.59
N GLN A 335 -15.46 3.67 15.45
CA GLN A 335 -14.34 3.73 14.49
C GLN A 335 -14.12 5.16 13.97
N ARG A 336 -15.21 5.84 13.60
CA ARG A 336 -15.17 7.22 13.13
C ARG A 336 -14.63 8.16 14.20
N SER A 337 -15.18 8.13 15.42
CA SER A 337 -14.77 9.01 16.52
C SER A 337 -13.31 8.81 16.97
N LYS A 338 -12.76 7.60 16.76
CA LYS A 338 -11.34 7.29 16.99
C LYS A 338 -10.42 7.67 15.83
N GLY A 339 -10.97 8.09 14.68
CA GLY A 339 -10.22 8.46 13.47
C GLY A 339 -9.72 7.26 12.65
N PHE A 340 -10.37 6.10 12.82
CA PHE A 340 -10.06 4.86 12.12
C PHE A 340 -10.81 4.69 10.79
N CYS A 341 -11.72 5.62 10.46
CA CYS A 341 -12.32 5.70 9.13
C CYS A 341 -11.46 6.54 8.17
N PRO A 342 -11.46 6.21 6.86
CA PRO A 342 -11.05 7.15 5.82
C PRO A 342 -11.90 8.42 5.89
N LEU A 343 -11.31 9.57 5.51
CA LEU A 343 -12.11 10.77 5.26
C LEU A 343 -12.95 10.58 3.98
N THR A 344 -14.21 11.04 4.00
CA THR A 344 -15.07 11.03 2.81
C THR A 344 -14.58 12.05 1.77
N PRO A 345 -14.96 11.93 0.48
CA PRO A 345 -14.60 12.94 -0.52
C PRO A 345 -15.07 14.36 -0.13
N LYS A 346 -16.28 14.48 0.46
CA LYS A 346 -16.81 15.74 1.02
C LYS A 346 -15.87 16.31 2.09
N GLU A 347 -15.50 15.50 3.08
CA GLU A 347 -14.62 15.90 4.17
C GLU A 347 -13.22 16.31 3.70
N VAL A 348 -12.67 15.59 2.72
CA VAL A 348 -11.39 15.96 2.09
C VAL A 348 -11.48 17.31 1.41
N GLY A 349 -12.57 17.58 0.69
CA GLY A 349 -12.80 18.88 0.05
C GLY A 349 -12.81 20.02 1.07
N ILE A 350 -13.53 19.86 2.18
CA ILE A 350 -13.56 20.83 3.29
C ILE A 350 -12.17 20.99 3.90
N PHE A 351 -11.45 19.88 4.14
CA PHE A 351 -10.11 19.89 4.72
C PHE A 351 -9.12 20.69 3.87
N LEU A 352 -9.07 20.44 2.55
CA LEU A 352 -8.16 21.14 1.64
C LEU A 352 -8.52 22.63 1.54
N SER A 353 -9.81 22.97 1.48
CA SER A 353 -10.24 24.38 1.45
C SER A 353 -9.88 25.09 2.75
N ALA A 354 -10.04 24.42 3.89
CA ALA A 354 -9.69 24.95 5.21
C ALA A 354 -8.17 25.14 5.41
N LEU A 355 -7.33 24.37 4.70
CA LEU A 355 -5.89 24.60 4.63
C LEU A 355 -5.50 25.78 3.74
N GLY A 356 -6.43 26.31 2.95
CA GLY A 356 -6.23 27.48 2.09
C GLY A 356 -5.99 27.17 0.62
N TYR A 357 -6.12 25.91 0.17
CA TYR A 357 -6.01 25.58 -1.24
C TYR A 357 -7.20 26.16 -2.03
N PRO A 358 -6.96 26.92 -3.13
CA PRO A 358 -8.03 27.51 -3.92
C PRO A 358 -8.74 26.45 -4.77
N SER A 359 -9.98 26.72 -5.16
CA SER A 359 -10.79 25.81 -6.00
C SER A 359 -10.11 25.39 -7.32
N LYS A 360 -9.28 26.25 -7.90
CA LYS A 360 -8.49 25.96 -9.10
C LYS A 360 -7.29 25.02 -8.89
N THR A 361 -7.12 24.45 -7.71
CA THR A 361 -6.00 23.54 -7.41
C THR A 361 -6.14 22.25 -8.22
N PRO A 362 -5.15 21.87 -9.04
CA PRO A 362 -5.11 20.56 -9.68
C PRO A 362 -4.94 19.45 -8.63
N ILE A 363 -5.78 18.42 -8.68
CA ILE A 363 -5.71 17.27 -7.79
C ILE A 363 -5.66 15.99 -8.62
N TYR A 364 -4.61 15.20 -8.41
CA TYR A 364 -4.53 13.83 -8.88
C TYR A 364 -5.15 12.88 -7.85
N ILE A 365 -6.16 12.11 -8.24
CA ILE A 365 -6.78 11.07 -7.41
C ILE A 365 -6.01 9.76 -7.59
N ALA A 366 -5.23 9.41 -6.58
CA ALA A 366 -4.54 8.13 -6.48
C ALA A 366 -5.43 7.14 -5.70
N ALA A 367 -6.23 6.37 -6.42
CA ALA A 367 -7.15 5.39 -5.85
C ALA A 367 -7.53 4.31 -6.88
N GLY A 368 -8.04 3.18 -6.39
CA GLY A 368 -8.91 2.31 -7.18
C GLY A 368 -10.32 2.91 -7.32
N GLU A 369 -11.30 2.04 -7.54
CA GLU A 369 -12.69 2.45 -7.72
C GLU A 369 -13.25 3.10 -6.45
N ILE A 370 -13.62 4.38 -6.55
CA ILE A 370 -14.25 5.12 -5.45
C ILE A 370 -15.67 4.62 -5.26
N TYR A 371 -16.00 4.21 -4.03
CA TYR A 371 -17.32 3.70 -3.70
C TYR A 371 -18.42 4.74 -3.98
N GLY A 372 -19.47 4.30 -4.68
CA GLY A 372 -20.58 5.10 -5.22
C GLY A 372 -20.20 6.14 -6.29
N GLY A 373 -18.97 6.12 -6.79
CA GLY A 373 -18.53 6.86 -7.98
C GLY A 373 -18.82 8.35 -7.93
N ASP A 374 -19.42 8.86 -9.01
CA ASP A 374 -19.69 10.30 -9.18
C ASP A 374 -20.59 10.89 -8.09
N SER A 375 -21.50 10.09 -7.52
CA SER A 375 -22.42 10.56 -6.47
C SER A 375 -21.65 11.04 -5.23
N HIS A 376 -20.72 10.22 -4.72
CA HIS A 376 -19.88 10.57 -3.57
C HIS A 376 -18.75 11.54 -3.94
N MET A 377 -18.28 11.53 -5.19
CA MET A 377 -17.25 12.45 -5.68
C MET A 377 -17.77 13.87 -5.97
N SER A 378 -19.08 14.05 -6.17
CA SER A 378 -19.71 15.32 -6.56
C SER A 378 -19.31 16.51 -5.68
N ASN A 379 -19.29 16.34 -4.36
CA ASN A 379 -18.92 17.39 -3.41
C ASN A 379 -17.45 17.81 -3.55
N LEU A 380 -16.56 16.86 -3.79
CA LEU A 380 -15.13 17.14 -4.00
C LEU A 380 -14.92 17.82 -5.35
N GLN A 381 -15.55 17.30 -6.41
CA GLN A 381 -15.50 17.83 -7.77
C GLN A 381 -16.05 19.26 -7.87
N ALA A 382 -17.15 19.56 -7.16
CA ALA A 382 -17.71 20.91 -7.11
C ALA A 382 -16.75 21.92 -6.45
N ARG A 383 -15.98 21.49 -5.45
CA ARG A 383 -14.97 22.33 -4.78
C ARG A 383 -13.69 22.46 -5.60
N TYR A 384 -13.26 21.39 -6.24
CA TYR A 384 -12.03 21.31 -7.02
C TYR A 384 -12.33 20.74 -8.41
N PRO A 385 -12.62 21.58 -9.42
CA PRO A 385 -13.02 21.10 -10.73
C PRO A 385 -11.94 20.33 -11.51
N LEU A 386 -10.66 20.55 -11.16
CA LEU A 386 -9.51 19.92 -11.83
C LEU A 386 -9.10 18.60 -11.14
N LEU A 387 -10.05 17.66 -11.03
CA LEU A 387 -9.75 16.29 -10.58
C LEU A 387 -9.32 15.41 -11.75
N MET A 388 -8.07 15.00 -11.71
CA MET A 388 -7.46 14.09 -12.67
C MET A 388 -7.23 12.72 -12.04
N SER A 389 -7.13 11.70 -12.88
CA SER A 389 -6.71 10.35 -12.53
C SER A 389 -5.87 9.80 -13.68
N LYS A 390 -5.19 8.66 -13.49
CA LYS A 390 -4.46 7.99 -14.56
C LYS A 390 -5.33 7.74 -15.80
N GLU A 391 -6.60 7.39 -15.61
CA GLU A 391 -7.57 7.14 -16.68
C GLU A 391 -7.96 8.41 -17.45
N LYS A 392 -7.96 9.59 -16.80
CA LYS A 392 -8.23 10.88 -17.45
C LYS A 392 -7.00 11.47 -18.14
N LEU A 393 -5.80 11.10 -17.67
CA LEU A 393 -4.54 11.65 -18.15
C LEU A 393 -3.90 10.81 -19.26
N ALA A 394 -4.11 9.49 -19.26
CA ALA A 394 -3.65 8.58 -20.30
C ALA A 394 -4.69 8.47 -21.42
N SER A 395 -4.24 8.24 -22.66
CA SER A 395 -5.14 7.71 -23.68
C SER A 395 -5.51 6.25 -23.37
N ALA A 396 -6.59 5.75 -23.97
CA ALA A 396 -6.97 4.36 -23.81
C ALA A 396 -5.85 3.41 -24.27
N GLU A 397 -5.18 3.74 -25.37
CA GLU A 397 -4.07 2.96 -25.94
C GLU A 397 -2.82 2.96 -25.07
N GLU A 398 -2.51 4.09 -24.42
CA GLU A 398 -1.37 4.19 -23.48
C GLU A 398 -1.60 3.34 -22.22
N LEU A 399 -2.85 3.24 -21.77
CA LEU A 399 -3.20 2.57 -20.52
C LEU A 399 -3.52 1.08 -20.70
N GLU A 400 -3.96 0.67 -21.89
CA GLU A 400 -4.37 -0.72 -22.22
C GLU A 400 -3.38 -1.80 -21.73
N PRO A 401 -2.05 -1.64 -21.85
CA PRO A 401 -1.11 -2.66 -21.37
C PRO A 401 -1.13 -2.88 -19.85
N PHE A 402 -1.72 -1.97 -19.08
CA PHE A 402 -1.67 -1.93 -17.62
C PHE A 402 -3.00 -2.26 -16.96
N VAL A 403 -4.15 -2.06 -17.63
CA VAL A 403 -5.49 -2.09 -17.00
C VAL A 403 -5.83 -3.40 -16.29
N ASN A 404 -5.31 -4.52 -16.77
CA ASN A 404 -5.53 -5.85 -16.18
C ASN A 404 -4.47 -6.25 -15.13
N HIS A 405 -3.57 -5.33 -14.78
CA HIS A 405 -2.45 -5.54 -13.88
C HIS A 405 -2.51 -4.56 -12.71
N ALA A 406 -3.26 -4.92 -11.66
CA ALA A 406 -3.51 -4.06 -10.50
C ALA A 406 -2.24 -3.47 -9.86
N SER A 407 -1.14 -4.25 -9.81
CA SER A 407 0.15 -3.83 -9.29
C SER A 407 0.82 -2.78 -10.18
N GLN A 408 0.67 -2.88 -11.50
CA GLN A 408 1.22 -1.88 -12.42
C GLN A 408 0.39 -0.58 -12.38
N MET A 409 -0.94 -0.69 -12.31
CA MET A 409 -1.83 0.47 -12.11
C MET A 409 -1.54 1.21 -10.79
N ALA A 410 -1.35 0.47 -9.70
CA ALA A 410 -0.94 1.04 -8.41
C ALA A 410 0.47 1.63 -8.44
N ALA A 411 1.36 1.14 -9.32
CA ALA A 411 2.70 1.68 -9.51
C ALA A 411 2.67 3.06 -10.19
N LEU A 412 1.78 3.25 -11.18
CA LEU A 412 1.54 4.57 -11.79
C LEU A 412 1.06 5.59 -10.74
N ASP A 413 0.07 5.21 -9.92
CA ASP A 413 -0.41 6.04 -8.82
C ASP A 413 0.69 6.36 -7.81
N TYR A 414 1.59 5.41 -7.55
CA TYR A 414 2.72 5.60 -6.66
C TYR A 414 3.71 6.64 -7.20
N ILE A 415 4.09 6.55 -8.48
CA ILE A 415 5.01 7.50 -9.13
C ILE A 415 4.42 8.92 -9.06
N VAL A 416 3.17 9.09 -9.52
CA VAL A 416 2.52 10.41 -9.54
C VAL A 416 2.37 10.99 -8.14
N SER A 417 2.18 10.15 -7.11
CA SER A 417 2.10 10.57 -5.71
C SER A 417 3.44 10.95 -5.08
N VAL A 418 4.52 10.26 -5.45
CA VAL A 418 5.88 10.60 -4.98
C VAL A 418 6.36 11.91 -5.63
N GLU A 419 6.00 12.14 -6.90
CA GLU A 419 6.43 13.32 -7.68
C GLU A 419 5.61 14.59 -7.47
N SER A 420 4.46 14.51 -6.77
CA SER A 420 3.60 15.67 -6.53
C SER A 420 4.25 16.72 -5.61
N ASP A 421 3.81 17.97 -5.75
CA ASP A 421 4.22 19.06 -4.85
C ASP A 421 3.72 18.79 -3.43
N VAL A 422 2.49 18.29 -3.30
CA VAL A 422 1.85 17.94 -2.02
C VAL A 422 1.23 16.57 -2.12
N PHE A 423 1.47 15.73 -1.10
CA PHE A 423 0.79 14.46 -0.94
C PHE A 423 -0.16 14.50 0.26
N VAL A 424 -1.40 14.03 0.09
CA VAL A 424 -2.41 13.96 1.15
C VAL A 424 -3.09 12.59 1.11
N PRO A 425 -2.95 11.75 2.15
CA PRO A 425 -3.70 10.50 2.24
C PRO A 425 -4.98 10.68 3.06
N SER A 426 -6.14 10.29 2.53
CA SER A 426 -7.40 10.25 3.28
C SER A 426 -7.41 9.16 4.36
N TYR A 427 -6.55 8.14 4.22
CA TYR A 427 -6.37 7.04 5.16
C TYR A 427 -4.91 6.57 5.23
N SER A 428 -4.48 6.04 6.38
CA SER A 428 -3.11 5.59 6.62
C SER A 428 -2.89 4.13 6.18
N GLY A 429 -3.16 3.84 4.91
CA GLY A 429 -2.95 2.51 4.30
C GLY A 429 -1.50 2.25 3.85
N ASN A 430 -1.27 1.09 3.24
CA ASN A 430 0.08 0.67 2.80
C ASN A 430 0.70 1.59 1.76
N MET A 431 -0.09 2.06 0.77
CA MET A 431 0.39 3.02 -0.22
C MET A 431 0.75 4.36 0.41
N ALA A 432 -0.15 4.92 1.23
CA ALA A 432 0.12 6.16 1.96
C ALA A 432 1.47 6.06 2.70
N ARG A 433 1.63 5.02 3.51
CA ARG A 433 2.86 4.71 4.26
C ARG A 433 4.12 4.67 3.37
N ALA A 434 4.06 3.95 2.26
CA ALA A 434 5.20 3.80 1.35
C ALA A 434 5.54 5.12 0.62
N VAL A 435 4.54 5.89 0.18
CA VAL A 435 4.75 7.21 -0.42
C VAL A 435 5.28 8.20 0.60
N GLU A 436 4.75 8.23 1.83
CA GLU A 436 5.26 9.11 2.89
C GLU A 436 6.75 8.87 3.16
N GLY A 437 7.18 7.60 3.26
CA GLY A 437 8.59 7.27 3.49
C GLY A 437 9.49 7.63 2.32
N HIS A 438 9.07 7.36 1.09
CA HIS A 438 9.84 7.73 -0.10
C HIS A 438 9.97 9.25 -0.26
N ARG A 439 8.89 10.00 -0.01
CA ARG A 439 8.92 11.46 0.00
C ARG A 439 9.83 12.03 1.09
N ARG A 440 9.94 11.36 2.26
CA ARG A 440 10.94 11.69 3.30
C ARG A 440 12.36 11.44 2.81
N PHE A 441 12.60 10.28 2.20
CA PHE A 441 13.90 9.93 1.62
C PHE A 441 14.35 10.97 0.58
N LEU A 442 13.45 11.41 -0.31
CA LEU A 442 13.73 12.42 -1.35
C LEU A 442 13.78 13.88 -0.83
N GLY A 443 14.29 14.08 0.39
CA GLY A 443 14.51 15.42 0.97
C GLY A 443 13.28 16.02 1.64
N HIS A 444 12.44 15.19 2.26
CA HIS A 444 11.24 15.64 2.99
C HIS A 444 10.24 16.45 2.14
N ARG A 445 9.89 15.92 0.96
CA ARG A 445 8.82 16.50 0.13
C ARG A 445 7.51 16.64 0.93
N LYS A 446 6.72 17.66 0.64
CA LYS A 446 5.56 18.05 1.47
C LYS A 446 4.51 16.95 1.51
N THR A 447 4.17 16.51 2.72
CA THR A 447 3.16 15.48 2.94
C THR A 447 2.28 15.91 4.10
N ILE A 448 1.00 16.17 3.85
CA ILE A 448 0.06 16.62 4.87
C ILE A 448 -0.68 15.40 5.40
N SER A 449 -0.32 14.92 6.59
CA SER A 449 -0.94 13.74 7.21
C SER A 449 -2.16 14.18 8.06
N PRO A 450 -3.40 13.89 7.64
CA PRO A 450 -4.59 14.38 8.33
C PRO A 450 -4.71 13.87 9.77
N ASP A 451 -5.10 14.73 10.69
CA ASP A 451 -5.49 14.38 12.05
C ASP A 451 -6.94 13.91 12.08
N ARG A 452 -7.22 12.75 11.47
CA ARG A 452 -8.59 12.26 11.24
C ARG A 452 -9.46 12.30 12.49
N LYS A 453 -8.93 11.88 13.64
CA LYS A 453 -9.65 11.93 14.93
C LYS A 453 -10.09 13.36 15.30
N GLY A 454 -9.22 14.34 15.12
CA GLY A 454 -9.56 15.74 15.37
C GLY A 454 -10.47 16.33 14.29
N LEU A 455 -10.26 15.96 13.02
CA LEU A 455 -11.03 16.44 11.88
C LEU A 455 -12.48 15.97 11.95
N VAL A 456 -12.73 14.68 12.22
CA VAL A 456 -14.07 14.11 12.42
C VAL A 456 -14.84 14.92 13.47
N ARG A 457 -14.23 15.25 14.61
CA ARG A 457 -14.89 16.08 15.65
C ARG A 457 -15.27 17.47 15.17
N LEU A 458 -14.55 18.04 14.20
CA LEU A 458 -14.89 19.33 13.61
C LEU A 458 -15.98 19.17 12.55
N PHE A 459 -15.93 18.12 11.74
CA PHE A 459 -16.93 17.83 10.72
C PHE A 459 -18.28 17.46 11.33
N ASP A 460 -18.31 16.66 12.40
CA ASP A 460 -19.54 16.36 13.13
C ASP A 460 -20.20 17.64 13.68
N LYS A 461 -19.41 18.66 14.07
CA LYS A 461 -19.95 19.98 14.46
C LYS A 461 -20.51 20.78 13.29
N LEU A 462 -19.95 20.63 12.10
CA LEU A 462 -20.51 21.21 10.88
C LEU A 462 -21.85 20.56 10.55
N ASP A 463 -21.92 19.23 10.58
CA ASP A 463 -23.15 18.49 10.27
C ASP A 463 -24.26 18.78 11.30
N GLN A 464 -23.90 18.99 12.58
CA GLN A 464 -24.82 19.42 13.64
C GLN A 464 -25.20 20.92 13.56
N GLY A 465 -24.57 21.70 12.68
CA GLY A 465 -24.79 23.15 12.55
C GLY A 465 -24.22 24.00 13.70
N THR A 466 -23.50 23.39 14.66
CA THR A 466 -22.86 24.09 15.79
C THR A 466 -21.56 24.80 15.39
N MET A 467 -21.05 24.49 14.19
CA MET A 467 -19.95 25.19 13.52
C MET A 467 -20.34 25.45 12.06
N LYS A 468 -19.77 26.50 11.46
CA LYS A 468 -19.89 26.78 10.02
C LYS A 468 -18.51 26.80 9.37
N GLU A 469 -18.46 26.49 8.08
CA GLU A 469 -17.26 26.71 7.27
C GLU A 469 -16.89 28.20 7.29
N GLY A 470 -15.59 28.49 7.39
CA GLY A 470 -15.07 29.86 7.48
C GLY A 470 -13.78 29.94 8.29
N LYS A 471 -13.42 31.16 8.70
CA LYS A 471 -12.12 31.46 9.34
C LYS A 471 -11.87 30.64 10.62
N ASN A 472 -12.89 30.40 11.45
CA ASN A 472 -12.74 29.63 12.69
C ASN A 472 -12.36 28.17 12.42
N LEU A 473 -13.09 27.50 11.52
CA LEU A 473 -12.78 26.13 11.10
C LEU A 473 -11.37 26.06 10.47
N ALA A 474 -11.07 26.98 9.54
CA ALA A 474 -9.79 27.06 8.86
C ALA A 474 -8.62 27.21 9.85
N ASN A 475 -8.74 28.12 10.82
CA ASN A 475 -7.69 28.32 11.84
C ASN A 475 -7.47 27.08 12.71
N ARG A 476 -8.55 26.39 13.13
CA ARG A 476 -8.45 25.15 13.91
C ARG A 476 -7.76 24.04 13.12
N ILE A 477 -8.17 23.83 11.87
CA ILE A 477 -7.58 22.84 10.98
C ILE A 477 -6.11 23.19 10.70
N PHE A 478 -5.79 24.45 10.40
CA PHE A 478 -4.43 24.91 10.20
C PHE A 478 -3.54 24.62 11.41
N GLU A 479 -3.97 25.00 12.61
CA GLU A 479 -3.20 24.77 13.84
C GLU A 479 -2.97 23.28 14.14
N MET A 480 -3.97 22.43 13.91
CA MET A 480 -3.85 20.98 14.06
C MET A 480 -2.83 20.36 13.10
N HIS A 481 -2.60 20.97 11.93
CA HIS A 481 -1.80 20.41 10.85
C HIS A 481 -0.49 21.15 10.57
N ARG A 482 -0.21 22.28 11.24
CA ARG A 482 1.02 23.08 11.00
C ARG A 482 2.32 22.29 11.21
N ARG A 483 2.31 21.25 12.05
CA ARG A 483 3.45 20.33 12.30
C ARG A 483 3.31 18.96 11.63
N ARG A 484 2.25 18.74 10.83
CA ARG A 484 1.94 17.46 10.17
C ARG A 484 2.18 17.54 8.65
N GLN A 485 3.22 18.26 8.23
CA GLN A 485 3.52 18.57 6.82
C GLN A 485 4.73 17.81 6.25
N GLY A 486 5.19 16.74 6.92
CA GLY A 486 6.27 15.87 6.40
C GLY A 486 7.69 16.22 6.86
N SER A 487 7.85 17.19 7.76
CA SER A 487 9.16 17.60 8.29
C SER A 487 9.96 16.43 8.88
N ALA A 488 11.28 16.58 8.90
CA ALA A 488 12.19 15.63 9.53
C ALA A 488 11.84 15.39 11.00
N ARG A 489 11.71 14.12 11.38
CA ARG A 489 11.48 13.65 12.74
C ARG A 489 11.95 12.21 12.89
N LYS A 490 12.35 11.83 14.10
CA LYS A 490 12.69 10.43 14.41
C LYS A 490 11.46 9.53 14.22
N ARG A 491 11.72 8.29 13.80
CA ARG A 491 10.72 7.22 13.77
C ARG A 491 10.16 7.02 15.18
N LYS A 492 8.85 6.82 15.28
CA LYS A 492 8.22 6.56 16.58
C LYS A 492 8.53 5.13 17.02
N GLY A 493 8.96 5.00 18.28
CA GLY A 493 9.10 3.71 18.95
C GLY A 493 7.73 3.05 19.23
N PRO A 494 7.73 1.97 20.02
CA PRO A 494 6.51 1.25 20.35
C PRO A 494 5.52 2.16 21.11
N ILE A 495 4.23 1.87 20.95
CA ILE A 495 3.19 2.57 21.71
C ILE A 495 3.37 2.26 23.20
N SER A 496 3.36 3.30 24.03
CA SER A 496 3.50 3.16 25.48
C SER A 496 2.49 2.16 26.05
N GLY A 497 2.94 1.27 26.93
CA GLY A 497 2.13 0.22 27.56
C GLY A 497 2.03 -1.10 26.79
N THR A 498 2.54 -1.17 25.56
CA THR A 498 2.64 -2.46 24.82
C THR A 498 3.76 -3.34 25.40
N LYS A 499 3.54 -4.66 25.44
CA LYS A 499 4.49 -5.65 26.00
C LYS A 499 4.72 -6.78 25.00
N GLY A 500 5.79 -7.56 25.22
CA GLY A 500 6.09 -8.75 24.40
C GLY A 500 6.23 -8.41 22.91
N MET A 501 5.63 -9.23 22.04
CA MET A 501 5.67 -9.01 20.58
C MET A 501 4.85 -7.79 20.11
N ASP A 502 3.86 -7.36 20.88
CA ASP A 502 3.01 -6.22 20.49
C ASP A 502 3.81 -4.92 20.42
N ARG A 503 4.93 -4.82 21.16
CA ARG A 503 5.83 -3.66 21.08
C ARG A 503 6.31 -3.46 19.65
N PHE A 504 6.83 -4.50 19.01
CA PHE A 504 7.39 -4.42 17.66
C PHE A 504 6.32 -4.17 16.60
N ARG A 505 5.12 -4.74 16.79
CA ARG A 505 3.96 -4.49 15.93
C ARG A 505 3.48 -3.04 16.01
N SER A 506 3.59 -2.42 17.19
CA SER A 506 3.11 -1.05 17.45
C SER A 506 4.11 0.04 17.05
N GLU A 507 5.36 -0.33 16.75
CA GLU A 507 6.35 0.61 16.23
C GLU A 507 5.90 1.21 14.90
N GLU A 508 6.32 2.45 14.65
CA GLU A 508 6.21 2.99 13.32
C GLU A 508 7.09 2.18 12.37
N ALA A 509 6.53 1.77 11.23
CA ALA A 509 7.28 0.91 10.31
C ALA A 509 8.44 1.65 9.66
N PHE A 510 9.51 0.89 9.39
CA PHE A 510 10.75 1.36 8.77
C PHE A 510 10.49 2.20 7.51
N TYR A 511 9.75 1.64 6.54
CA TYR A 511 9.48 2.28 5.25
C TYR A 511 8.48 3.44 5.29
N VAL A 512 7.91 3.79 6.46
CA VAL A 512 7.08 5.00 6.64
C VAL A 512 7.96 6.20 6.98
N ASN A 513 8.99 5.97 7.80
CA ASN A 513 9.90 7.00 8.24
C ASN A 513 11.33 6.44 8.27
N PRO A 514 12.11 6.60 7.20
CA PRO A 514 13.43 6.00 7.09
C PRO A 514 14.50 6.62 8.02
N LEU A 515 14.20 7.69 8.76
CA LEU A 515 15.13 8.29 9.74
C LEU A 515 15.19 7.44 11.03
N PRO A 516 16.38 7.11 11.57
CA PRO A 516 17.71 7.63 11.23
C PRO A 516 18.49 6.84 10.17
N ASP A 517 17.98 5.71 9.73
CA ASP A 517 18.79 4.70 9.04
C ASP A 517 19.17 5.07 7.61
N CYS A 518 18.25 5.71 6.86
CA CYS A 518 18.50 6.12 5.47
C CYS A 518 18.82 7.60 5.31
N LEU A 519 18.80 8.38 6.40
CA LEU A 519 18.90 9.83 6.38
C LEU A 519 19.85 10.32 7.48
N CYS A 520 20.86 11.11 7.10
CA CYS A 520 21.87 11.64 8.00
C CYS A 520 21.81 13.16 8.00
N GLN A 521 22.08 13.76 9.15
CA GLN A 521 22.21 15.20 9.25
C GLN A 521 23.56 15.61 8.69
N ARG A 522 23.59 16.63 7.82
CA ARG A 522 24.84 17.19 7.32
C ARG A 522 25.66 17.71 8.51
N GLU A 523 26.86 17.19 8.69
CA GLU A 523 27.82 17.77 9.62
C GLU A 523 28.21 19.16 9.08
N ILE A 524 27.97 20.20 9.88
CA ILE A 524 28.51 21.53 9.59
C ILE A 524 30.02 21.40 9.82
N PRO A 525 30.89 21.70 8.83
CA PRO A 525 32.33 21.71 9.07
C PRO A 525 32.59 22.73 10.18
N THR A 526 32.96 22.26 11.37
CA THR A 526 33.60 23.10 12.37
C THR A 526 34.91 23.54 11.76
N GLY A 527 34.95 24.78 11.25
CA GLY A 527 36.18 25.36 10.72
C GLY A 527 37.28 25.22 11.76
N ASN A 528 38.43 24.71 11.32
CA ASN A 528 39.66 24.64 12.10
C ASN A 528 39.93 26.01 12.76
N MET A 529 39.70 26.11 14.06
CA MET A 529 40.44 27.05 14.90
C MET A 529 41.79 26.41 15.20
N THR A 530 42.68 26.48 14.22
CA THR A 530 44.12 26.37 14.44
C THR A 530 44.53 27.52 15.37
N ILE A 531 44.56 27.23 16.68
CA ILE A 531 45.27 28.06 17.64
C ILE A 531 46.74 27.69 17.47
N PHE A 532 47.48 28.55 16.77
CA PHE A 532 48.92 28.61 16.92
C PHE A 532 49.23 28.97 18.38
N ARG A 533 50.00 28.11 19.06
CA ARG A 533 50.86 28.50 20.16
C ARG A 533 52.23 27.90 19.95
#